data_AF-A0A2L1GND2-F1
#
_entry.id   AF-A0A2L1GND2-F1
#
_cell.length_a   1.000
_cell.length_b   1.000
_cell.length_c   1.000
_cell.angle_alpha   90.00
_cell.angle_beta   90.00
_cell.angle_gamma   90.00
#
_symmetry.space_group_name_H-M   'P 1'
#
loop_
_entity.id
_entity.type
_entity.pdbx_description
1 polymer ?
#
loop_
_entity_poly.entity_id
_entity_poly.type
_entity_poly.pdbx_seq_one_letter_code
_entity_poly.pdbx_strand_id
1 'polypeptide(L)'
;METHSEHFLRRLQRRIAEDSVPRENVSAYFANIVKTPATLEPLQIDIGGNIQNWPENFFGDEMDDIIKQAEAAMKKRMQKTEKPEASE
;
A
#
# COMPACT_ATOMS: atom_id res chain seq x y z
N MET A 1 3.40 -10.15 4.07
CA MET A 1 4.13 -10.68 2.91
C MET A 1 4.45 -9.48 2.04
N GLU A 2 5.71 -9.03 2.03
CA GLU A 2 6.13 -7.99 1.10
C GLU A 2 6.17 -8.64 -0.30
N THR A 3 5.19 -8.34 -1.13
CA THR A 3 5.26 -8.77 -2.53
C THR A 3 6.17 -7.79 -3.26
N HIS A 4 7.16 -8.29 -4.01
CA HIS A 4 8.06 -7.45 -4.82
C HIS A 4 7.29 -6.58 -5.85
N SER A 5 6.00 -6.86 -6.01
CA SER A 5 5.02 -6.15 -6.84
C SER A 5 4.79 -4.69 -6.42
N GLU A 6 4.78 -4.36 -5.12
CA GLU A 6 4.60 -2.96 -4.69
C GLU A 6 5.78 -2.09 -5.14
N HIS A 7 7.00 -2.55 -4.85
CA HIS A 7 8.21 -1.85 -5.25
C HIS A 7 8.30 -1.68 -6.77
N PHE A 8 7.83 -2.68 -7.54
CA PHE A 8 7.73 -2.57 -8.98
C PHE A 8 6.75 -1.49 -9.41
N LEU A 9 5.53 -1.47 -8.85
CA LEU A 9 4.52 -0.46 -9.14
C LEU A 9 5.03 0.95 -8.83
N ARG A 10 5.60 1.18 -7.63
CA ARG A 10 6.17 2.48 -7.26
C ARG A 10 7.25 2.94 -8.23
N ARG A 11 8.13 2.03 -8.69
CA ARG A 11 9.16 2.35 -9.69
C ARG A 11 8.56 2.65 -11.06
N LEU A 12 7.52 1.95 -11.48
CA LEU A 12 6.83 2.19 -12.75
C LEU A 12 6.16 3.57 -12.74
N GLN A 13 5.40 3.89 -11.70
CA GLN A 13 4.73 5.19 -11.54
C GLN A 13 5.75 6.33 -11.55
N ARG A 14 6.86 6.18 -10.81
CA ARG A 14 7.96 7.15 -10.82
C ARG A 14 8.56 7.35 -12.21
N ARG A 15 8.82 6.28 -12.97
CA ARG A 15 9.36 6.39 -14.33
C ARG A 15 8.41 7.06 -15.31
N ILE A 16 7.10 6.91 -15.11
CA ILE A 16 6.08 7.64 -15.89
C ILE A 16 6.14 9.12 -15.52
N ALA A 17 6.17 9.46 -14.23
CA ALA A 17 6.27 10.84 -13.76
C ALA A 17 7.58 11.54 -14.18
N GLU A 18 8.67 10.79 -14.33
CA GLU A 18 9.98 11.27 -14.81
C GLU A 18 10.05 11.37 -16.36
N ASP A 19 8.93 11.19 -17.08
CA ASP A 19 8.85 11.13 -18.56
C ASP A 19 9.81 10.10 -19.20
N SER A 20 10.34 9.18 -18.39
CA SER A 20 11.30 8.16 -18.83
C SER A 20 10.60 6.93 -19.43
N VAL A 21 9.32 6.73 -19.12
CA VAL A 21 8.44 5.72 -19.71
C VAL A 21 7.14 6.40 -20.14
N PRO A 22 6.82 6.47 -21.44
CA PRO A 22 5.56 7.04 -21.90
C PRO A 22 4.36 6.25 -21.36
N ARG A 23 3.36 6.93 -20.79
CA ARG A 23 2.19 6.25 -20.18
C ARG A 23 1.42 5.41 -21.20
N GLU A 24 1.40 5.85 -22.45
CA GLU A 24 0.72 5.18 -23.57
C GLU A 24 1.34 3.82 -23.91
N ASN A 25 2.58 3.57 -23.49
CA ASN A 25 3.24 2.28 -23.64
C ASN A 25 2.96 1.34 -22.45
N VAL A 26 2.16 1.78 -21.48
CA VAL A 26 1.83 1.02 -20.27
C VAL A 26 0.35 0.66 -20.29
N SER A 27 0.07 -0.63 -20.19
CA SER A 27 -1.29 -1.16 -19.97
C SER A 27 -1.27 -2.05 -18.74
N ALA A 28 -2.02 -1.67 -17.71
CA ALA A 28 -2.08 -2.38 -16.44
C ALA A 28 -3.52 -2.81 -16.16
N TYR A 29 -3.68 -4.02 -15.62
CA TYR A 29 -4.98 -4.62 -15.34
C TYR A 29 -4.95 -5.29 -13.97
N PHE A 30 -6.05 -5.18 -13.24
CA PHE A 30 -6.32 -5.95 -12.04
C PHE A 30 -7.12 -7.21 -12.41
N ALA A 31 -6.61 -8.37 -12.01
CA ALA A 31 -7.33 -9.63 -12.16
C ALA A 31 -8.30 -9.81 -10.99
N ASN A 32 -9.57 -9.47 -11.23
CA ASN A 32 -10.63 -9.67 -10.25
C ASN A 32 -11.15 -11.11 -10.32
N ILE A 33 -10.72 -11.92 -9.35
CA ILE A 33 -11.11 -13.32 -9.19
C ILE A 33 -12.31 -13.54 -8.25
N VAL A 34 -12.85 -12.46 -7.67
CA VAL A 34 -14.01 -12.55 -6.75
C VAL A 34 -15.30 -12.80 -7.52
N LYS A 35 -15.37 -12.33 -8.77
CA LYS A 35 -16.50 -12.56 -9.69
C LYS A 35 -16.20 -13.77 -10.59
N THR A 36 -17.24 -14.52 -10.94
CA THR A 36 -17.16 -15.63 -11.91
C THR A 36 -17.95 -15.25 -13.17
N PRO A 37 -17.34 -15.27 -14.37
CA PRO A 37 -15.93 -15.58 -14.63
C PRO A 37 -14.98 -14.50 -14.09
N ALA A 38 -13.72 -14.86 -13.85
CA ALA A 38 -12.69 -13.88 -13.49
C ALA A 38 -12.61 -12.80 -14.56
N THR A 39 -12.43 -11.55 -14.13
CA THR A 39 -12.41 -10.38 -15.02
C THR A 39 -11.09 -9.63 -14.93
N LEU A 40 -10.67 -9.03 -16.04
CA LEU A 40 -9.54 -8.10 -16.07
C LEU A 40 -10.09 -6.68 -16.08
N GLU A 41 -9.87 -5.95 -15.00
CA GLU A 41 -10.31 -4.57 -14.85
C GLU A 41 -9.12 -3.64 -15.16
N PRO A 42 -9.20 -2.75 -16.15
CA PRO A 42 -8.08 -1.87 -16.51
C PRO A 42 -7.81 -0.84 -15.41
N LEU A 43 -6.54 -0.63 -15.08
CA LEU A 43 -6.10 0.43 -14.18
C LEU A 43 -5.91 1.73 -14.98
N GLN A 44 -6.50 2.81 -14.45
CA GLN A 44 -6.48 4.14 -15.02
C GLN A 44 -5.27 4.88 -14.48
N ILE A 45 -4.26 5.04 -15.34
CA ILE A 45 -3.01 5.73 -15.02
C ILE A 45 -3.07 7.15 -15.57
N ASP A 46 -2.88 8.14 -14.71
CA ASP A 46 -2.84 9.55 -15.09
C ASP A 46 -1.46 9.99 -15.64
N ILE A 47 -1.34 11.27 -15.98
CA ILE A 47 -0.09 11.83 -16.52
C ILE A 47 1.09 11.78 -15.53
N GLY A 48 0.80 11.77 -14.22
CA GLY A 48 1.81 11.66 -13.16
C GLY A 48 2.11 10.21 -12.79
N GLY A 49 1.59 9.23 -13.54
CA GLY A 49 1.75 7.82 -13.25
C GLY A 49 0.87 7.31 -12.10
N ASN A 50 -0.04 8.12 -11.54
CA ASN A 50 -0.90 7.67 -10.45
C ASN A 50 -2.02 6.77 -10.98
N ILE A 51 -2.34 5.71 -10.23
CA ILE A 51 -3.52 4.89 -10.49
C ILE A 51 -4.72 5.54 -9.79
N GLN A 52 -5.77 5.86 -10.55
CA GLN A 52 -6.96 6.54 -10.03
C GLN A 52 -8.03 5.59 -9.49
N ASN A 53 -8.05 4.35 -9.95
CA ASN A 53 -9.06 3.34 -9.61
C ASN A 53 -8.44 2.13 -8.92
N TRP A 54 -7.68 2.36 -7.84
CA TRP A 54 -7.11 1.26 -7.06
C TRP A 54 -8.19 0.25 -6.63
N PRO A 55 -7.93 -1.06 -6.76
CA PRO A 55 -8.79 -2.09 -6.18
C PRO A 55 -8.87 -1.93 -4.66
N GLU A 56 -10.03 -2.24 -4.09
CA GLU A 56 -10.20 -2.21 -2.65
C GLU A 56 -9.21 -3.17 -1.97
N ASN A 57 -8.58 -2.71 -0.90
CA ASN A 57 -7.59 -3.46 -0.13
C ASN A 57 -6.40 -4.03 -0.96
N PHE A 58 -6.00 -3.35 -2.04
CA PHE A 58 -4.96 -3.84 -2.97
C PHE A 58 -3.60 -4.10 -2.31
N PHE A 59 -3.16 -3.21 -1.43
CA PHE A 59 -1.93 -3.37 -0.62
C PHE A 59 -2.21 -4.02 0.74
N GLY A 60 -3.44 -4.50 0.96
CA GLY A 60 -3.90 -5.00 2.25
C GLY A 60 -3.94 -3.94 3.34
N ASP A 61 -3.92 -4.43 4.58
CA ASP A 61 -3.94 -3.63 5.81
C ASP A 61 -2.53 -3.17 6.24
N GLU A 62 -1.51 -3.19 5.36
CA GLU A 62 -0.11 -2.98 5.80
C GLU A 62 0.11 -1.61 6.46
N MET A 63 -0.56 -0.57 5.95
CA MET A 63 -0.57 0.75 6.59
C MET A 63 -1.34 0.75 7.93
N ASP A 64 -2.44 0.01 8.00
CA ASP A 64 -3.26 -0.13 9.22
C ASP A 64 -2.49 -0.91 10.30
N ASP A 65 -1.71 -1.92 9.92
CA ASP A 65 -0.81 -2.66 10.80
C ASP A 65 0.35 -1.79 11.31
N ILE A 66 0.94 -0.94 10.45
CA ILE A 66 1.95 0.04 10.86
C ILE A 66 1.37 1.02 11.91
N ILE A 67 0.16 1.54 11.67
CA ILE A 67 -0.53 2.45 12.60
C ILE A 67 -0.81 1.73 13.92
N LYS A 68 -1.41 0.52 13.88
CA LYS A 68 -1.70 -0.29 15.08
C LYS A 68 -0.44 -0.64 15.86
N GLN A 69 0.67 -0.94 15.19
CA GLN A 69 1.96 -1.19 15.84
C GLN A 69 2.48 0.06 16.54
N ALA A 70 2.40 1.23 15.89
CA ALA A 70 2.81 2.50 16.48
C ALA A 70 1.96 2.84 17.71
N GLU A 71 0.63 2.70 17.62
CA GLU A 71 -0.29 2.88 18.74
C GLU A 71 0.01 1.94 19.91
N ALA A 72 0.22 0.65 19.64
CA ALA A 72 0.56 -0.33 20.66
C ALA A 72 1.90 -0.01 21.34
N ALA A 73 2.90 0.43 20.57
CA ALA A 73 4.20 0.85 21.10
C ALA A 73 4.08 2.08 22.01
N MET A 74 3.25 3.07 21.64
CA MET A 74 2.96 4.23 22.48
C MET A 74 2.27 3.84 23.79
N LYS A 75 1.19 3.03 23.71
CA LYS A 75 0.49 2.53 24.90
C LYS A 75 1.41 1.76 25.85
N LYS A 76 2.34 0.96 25.32
CA LYS A 76 3.32 0.21 26.13
C LYS A 76 4.32 1.12 26.83
N ARG A 77 4.73 2.23 26.19
CA ARG A 77 5.62 3.22 26.81
C ARG A 77 4.93 3.96 27.96
N MET A 78 3.69 4.39 27.76
CA MET A 78 2.90 5.09 28.79
C MET A 78 2.68 4.21 30.03
N GLN A 79 2.28 2.94 29.85
CA GLN A 79 2.10 1.99 30.96
C GLN A 79 3.41 1.67 31.71
N LYS A 80 4.58 1.78 31.06
CA LYS A 80 5.88 1.60 31.71
C LYS A 80 6.29 2.83 32.54
N THR A 81 5.85 4.02 32.15
CA THR A 81 6.08 5.27 32.89
C THR A 81 5.14 5.42 34.09
N GLU A 82 3.95 4.81 34.06
CA GLU A 82 2.97 4.83 35.16
C GLU A 82 3.23 3.81 36.29
N LYS A 83 4.27 2.98 36.18
CA LYS A 83 4.76 2.13 37.30
C LYS A 83 6.10 2.64 37.85
N PRO A 84 6.14 3.75 38.61
CA PRO A 84 7.25 3.97 39.53
C PRO A 84 7.04 3.07 40.77
N GLU A 85 8.11 2.36 41.12
CA GLU A 85 8.49 1.88 42.46
C GLU A 85 7.42 2.01 43.55
N ALA A 86 6.67 0.93 43.77
CA ALA A 86 6.00 0.66 45.05
C ALA A 86 6.52 -0.69 45.56
N SER A 87 7.77 -0.72 46.00
CA SER A 87 8.37 -1.80 46.78
C SER A 87 9.65 -1.28 47.44
N GLU A 88 9.48 -0.54 48.54
CA GLU A 88 10.43 -0.51 49.66
C GLU A 88 9.73 -1.14 50.87
#